data_AF-A0A182R0G4-F1
#
_entry.id   AF-A0A182R0G4-F1
#
_cell.length_a   1.000
_cell.length_b   1.000
_cell.length_c   1.000
_cell.angle_alpha   90.00
_cell.angle_beta   90.00
_cell.angle_gamma   90.00
#
_symmetry.space_group_name_H-M   'P 1'
#
loop_
_entity.id
_entity.type
_entity.pdbx_description
1 polymer ?
#
loop_
_entity_poly.entity_id
_entity_poly.type
_entity_poly.pdbx_seq_one_letter_code
_entity_poly.pdbx_strand_id
1 'polypeptide(L)'
;MDDIDNIILHSLRQIDCDLDEEIQGLEQLTPSILVRTVSKCLLRIDPSLTDLPQSLPPGMAQRFTVTARLAEACTAVGYRRDIGYQTFLYSNVAEVRRVFMFLIEQLPKDSTDGTDPDAPVDRVTELENRIVERMRQQLHGGDGTWRTEASPLDLRHSTLGWTSRVRVNMPFVTQRDVTEEVKQYWMRRSGLWDEEKDEVDHLLPESSAVLTEDDALLKLQAYYAQNKANAPFSADEDLTESSSSSDARLDQLDALEQEIGRIEASIAETQREQAMLQTKCATVDENAKTLEKVNEKLREEKKIKERTHILLENPEVNVAKLESIISAAGEKMKKLQSQWETHRAPLVETLEQHAAKNSDQISKSQKVADQIESARHKSEEVIVDLQTKSALHARLVQEFERLGRTVSRTAYTSRILEIIGNIRKQKTDIDRILHDTRNLQKELNTITGQLDRQFAVTDDLIYRNAKRDEYCKRAYILLVALHTECSELVALVQDTGTVKREVRELEDQIEQERDRNVAASLSQIGYDLEEMQQESRRLEEAIKELDPGFSVGGRIGLK
;
A
#
# COMPACT_ATOMS: atom_id res chain seq x y z
N MET A 1 37.94 -12.42 17.85
CA MET A 1 37.44 -13.80 17.76
C MET A 1 35.99 -13.75 18.12
N ASP A 2 35.12 -14.23 17.24
CA ASP A 2 33.69 -14.26 17.50
C ASP A 2 33.40 -15.45 18.44
N ASP A 3 32.71 -15.24 19.55
CA ASP A 3 32.38 -16.30 20.53
C ASP A 3 31.69 -17.52 19.90
N ILE A 4 30.97 -17.28 18.80
CA ILE A 4 30.31 -18.29 17.97
C ILE A 4 31.33 -19.26 17.34
N ASP A 5 32.49 -18.77 16.92
CA ASP A 5 33.51 -19.60 16.28
C ASP A 5 34.13 -20.57 17.28
N ASN A 6 34.30 -20.14 18.54
CA ASN A 6 34.77 -21.00 19.62
C ASN A 6 33.77 -22.11 19.94
N ILE A 7 32.46 -21.80 19.94
CA ILE A 7 31.40 -22.78 20.14
C ILE A 7 31.40 -23.80 19.00
N ILE A 8 31.46 -23.34 17.74
CA ILE A 8 31.51 -24.21 16.56
C ILE A 8 32.74 -25.11 16.62
N LEU A 9 33.93 -24.57 16.87
CA LEU A 9 35.17 -25.35 16.95
C LEU A 9 35.13 -26.37 18.10
N HIS A 10 34.56 -26.02 19.24
CA HIS A 10 34.37 -26.94 20.37
C HIS A 10 33.43 -28.09 20.01
N SER A 11 32.27 -27.79 19.41
CA SER A 11 31.32 -28.81 18.95
C SER A 11 31.94 -29.70 17.87
N LEU A 12 32.69 -29.14 16.92
CA LEU A 12 33.36 -29.93 15.87
C LEU A 12 34.45 -30.86 16.44
N ARG A 13 35.16 -30.46 17.50
CA ARG A 13 36.10 -31.33 18.23
C ARG A 13 35.38 -32.46 18.97
N GLN A 14 34.17 -32.23 19.46
CA GLN A 14 33.35 -33.24 20.12
C GLN A 14 32.79 -34.29 19.14
N ILE A 15 32.67 -33.96 17.85
CA ILE A 15 32.13 -34.83 16.79
C ILE A 15 33.25 -35.70 16.12
N ASP A 16 34.43 -35.81 16.73
CA ASP A 16 35.56 -36.63 16.26
C ASP A 16 35.97 -36.29 14.80
N CYS A 17 35.86 -35.01 14.47
CA CYS A 17 36.44 -34.44 13.26
C CYS A 17 37.90 -34.11 13.58
N ASP A 18 38.87 -34.93 13.14
CA ASP A 18 40.33 -34.70 13.26
C ASP A 18 40.74 -33.26 12.90
N LEU A 19 40.62 -32.36 13.86
CA LEU A 19 40.94 -30.95 13.77
C LEU A 19 42.16 -30.74 14.67
N ASP A 20 43.29 -30.36 14.09
CA ASP A 20 44.49 -30.04 14.86
C ASP A 20 44.17 -29.00 15.95
N GLU A 21 44.68 -29.22 17.16
CA GLU A 21 44.45 -28.35 18.32
C GLU A 21 44.95 -26.91 18.11
N GLU A 22 45.79 -26.70 17.10
CA GLU A 22 46.38 -25.42 16.67
C GLU A 22 45.41 -24.50 15.89
N ILE A 23 44.26 -25.01 15.42
CA ILE A 23 43.27 -24.20 14.70
C ILE A 23 42.43 -23.39 15.71
N GLN A 24 42.65 -22.08 15.73
CA GLN A 24 42.00 -21.15 16.68
C GLN A 24 40.86 -20.32 16.06
N GLY A 25 40.59 -20.46 14.75
CA GLY A 25 39.52 -19.72 14.08
C GLY A 25 39.06 -20.33 12.76
N LEU A 26 37.81 -20.04 12.37
CA LEU A 26 37.21 -20.53 11.11
C LEU A 26 37.94 -20.06 9.85
N GLU A 27 38.74 -18.99 9.95
CA GLU A 27 39.61 -18.48 8.87
C GLU A 27 40.76 -19.42 8.50
N GLN A 28 41.21 -20.25 9.44
CA GLN A 28 42.33 -21.17 9.26
C GLN A 28 41.89 -22.52 8.66
N LEU A 29 40.59 -22.71 8.40
CA LEU A 29 40.05 -23.91 7.80
C LEU A 29 40.38 -23.98 6.30
N THR A 30 41.38 -24.79 5.97
CA THR A 30 41.72 -25.12 4.59
C THR A 30 40.53 -25.86 3.93
N PRO A 31 40.24 -25.64 2.62
CA PRO A 31 39.13 -26.30 1.91
C PRO A 31 39.08 -27.83 2.04
N SER A 32 40.23 -28.49 2.21
CA SER A 32 40.34 -29.93 2.44
C SER A 32 39.76 -30.36 3.80
N ILE A 33 39.99 -29.57 4.84
CA ILE A 33 39.49 -29.80 6.20
C ILE A 33 37.99 -29.51 6.22
N LEU A 34 37.57 -28.39 5.62
CA LEU A 34 36.17 -27.98 5.54
C LEU A 34 35.28 -29.07 4.92
N VAL A 35 35.68 -29.62 3.77
CA VAL A 35 34.91 -30.68 3.10
C VAL A 35 34.85 -31.96 3.93
N ARG A 36 35.96 -32.33 4.58
CA ARG A 36 35.99 -33.51 5.47
C ARG A 36 35.03 -33.33 6.64
N THR A 37 35.09 -32.19 7.32
CA THR A 37 34.25 -31.89 8.49
C THR A 37 32.77 -31.84 8.12
N VAL A 38 32.41 -31.17 7.02
CA VAL A 38 31.01 -31.10 6.55
C VAL A 38 30.49 -32.48 6.13
N SER A 39 31.31 -33.28 5.45
CA SER A 39 30.95 -34.65 5.08
C SER A 39 30.73 -35.54 6.31
N LYS A 40 31.54 -35.39 7.37
CA LYS A 40 31.33 -36.09 8.66
C LYS A 40 30.04 -35.64 9.36
N CYS A 41 29.76 -34.33 9.41
CA CYS A 41 28.51 -33.82 10.00
C CYS A 41 27.27 -34.36 9.26
N LEU A 42 27.28 -34.34 7.91
CA LEU A 42 26.17 -34.83 7.10
C LEU A 42 25.91 -36.32 7.31
N LEU A 43 26.95 -37.15 7.37
CA LEU A 43 26.82 -38.59 7.65
C LEU A 43 26.23 -38.89 9.03
N ARG A 44 26.44 -37.99 10.00
CA ARG A 44 25.90 -38.13 11.36
C ARG A 44 24.43 -37.73 11.46
N ILE A 45 24.00 -36.78 10.63
CA ILE A 45 22.61 -36.32 10.54
C ILE A 45 21.77 -37.33 9.74
N ASP A 46 22.30 -37.79 8.60
CA ASP A 46 21.63 -38.75 7.73
C ASP A 46 22.59 -39.87 7.30
N PRO A 47 22.53 -41.05 7.97
CA PRO A 47 23.38 -42.19 7.63
C PRO A 47 22.99 -42.88 6.30
N SER A 48 21.93 -42.44 5.62
CA SER A 48 21.56 -42.95 4.29
C SER A 48 22.43 -42.40 3.14
N LEU A 49 23.21 -41.34 3.41
CA LEU A 49 24.10 -40.68 2.45
C LEU A 49 25.51 -41.29 2.40
N THR A 50 25.60 -42.62 2.27
CA THR A 50 26.85 -43.41 2.44
C THR A 50 27.96 -43.11 1.43
N ASP A 51 27.66 -42.42 0.32
CA ASP A 51 28.56 -42.16 -0.82
C ASP A 51 29.16 -40.73 -0.86
N LEU A 52 29.27 -40.06 0.30
CA LEU A 52 29.84 -38.72 0.36
C LEU A 52 31.39 -38.73 0.38
N PRO A 53 32.07 -37.99 -0.53
CA PRO A 53 33.52 -37.96 -0.62
C PRO A 53 34.17 -37.19 0.55
N GLN A 54 35.00 -37.89 1.32
CA GLN A 54 35.71 -37.37 2.51
C GLN A 54 37.03 -36.63 2.18
N SER A 55 37.39 -36.52 0.91
CA SER A 55 38.64 -35.86 0.47
C SER A 55 38.50 -35.13 -0.85
N LEU A 56 39.23 -34.02 -1.00
CA LEU A 56 39.29 -33.26 -2.24
C LEU A 56 40.23 -33.94 -3.25
N PRO A 57 39.78 -34.22 -4.49
CA PRO A 57 40.65 -34.73 -5.56
C PRO A 57 41.69 -33.68 -6.02
N PRO A 58 42.81 -34.08 -6.66
CA PRO A 58 43.85 -33.13 -7.09
C PRO A 58 43.42 -32.25 -8.27
N GLY A 59 42.48 -32.69 -9.12
CA GLY A 59 42.02 -31.95 -10.29
C GLY A 59 40.86 -30.99 -10.00
N MET A 60 40.96 -29.73 -10.47
CA MET A 60 39.95 -28.69 -10.23
C MET A 60 38.54 -29.05 -10.72
N ALA A 61 38.41 -29.65 -11.91
CA ALA A 61 37.11 -30.08 -12.45
C ALA A 61 36.39 -31.06 -11.51
N GLN A 62 37.13 -32.01 -10.94
CA GLN A 62 36.58 -32.99 -10.00
C GLN A 62 36.25 -32.36 -8.64
N ARG A 63 37.03 -31.35 -8.20
CA ARG A 63 36.74 -30.58 -6.98
C ARG A 63 35.40 -29.84 -7.07
N PHE A 64 35.06 -29.29 -8.23
CA PHE A 64 33.74 -28.67 -8.46
C PHE A 64 32.61 -29.69 -8.33
N THR A 65 32.75 -30.87 -8.94
CA THR A 65 31.73 -31.93 -8.83
C THR A 65 31.53 -32.40 -7.39
N VAL A 66 32.64 -32.60 -6.64
CA VAL A 66 32.60 -33.04 -5.24
C VAL A 66 31.93 -32.02 -4.33
N THR A 67 32.30 -30.75 -4.46
CA THR A 67 31.74 -29.67 -3.62
C THR A 67 30.31 -29.30 -4.01
N ALA A 68 29.92 -29.47 -5.28
CA ALA A 68 28.52 -29.35 -5.70
C ALA A 68 27.64 -30.46 -5.09
N ARG A 69 28.11 -31.71 -5.07
CA ARG A 69 27.40 -32.82 -4.41
C ARG A 69 27.22 -32.60 -2.91
N LEU A 70 28.22 -32.04 -2.23
CA LEU A 70 28.11 -31.70 -0.80
C LEU A 70 27.11 -30.56 -0.57
N ALA A 71 27.08 -29.55 -1.45
CA ALA A 71 26.08 -28.49 -1.39
C ALA A 71 24.65 -29.04 -1.56
N GLU A 72 24.45 -29.93 -2.54
CA GLU A 72 23.18 -30.64 -2.76
C GLU A 72 22.77 -31.45 -1.51
N ALA A 73 23.71 -32.17 -0.89
CA ALA A 73 23.45 -32.90 0.35
C ALA A 73 23.03 -31.97 1.51
N CYS A 74 23.67 -30.81 1.67
CA CYS A 74 23.25 -29.81 2.66
C CYS A 74 21.83 -29.29 2.39
N THR A 75 21.46 -29.07 1.12
CA THR A 75 20.09 -28.66 0.77
C THR A 75 19.07 -29.77 1.02
N ALA A 76 19.42 -31.04 0.79
CA ALA A 76 18.57 -32.19 1.08
C ALA A 76 18.26 -32.34 2.57
N VAL A 77 19.23 -32.01 3.44
CA VAL A 77 19.06 -31.96 4.91
C VAL A 77 18.22 -30.76 5.38
N GLY A 78 17.82 -29.86 4.47
CA GLY A 78 16.91 -28.75 4.76
C GLY A 78 17.58 -27.38 4.95
N TYR A 79 18.83 -27.21 4.48
CA TYR A 79 19.46 -25.90 4.46
C TYR A 79 18.72 -24.96 3.50
N ARG A 80 18.11 -23.90 4.04
CA ARG A 80 17.20 -23.00 3.30
C ARG A 80 17.90 -21.88 2.51
N ARG A 81 19.22 -21.72 2.63
CA ARG A 81 19.98 -20.64 1.98
C ARG A 81 20.79 -21.20 0.81
N ASP A 82 21.15 -20.32 -0.12
CA ASP A 82 21.98 -20.71 -1.26
C ASP A 82 23.35 -21.21 -0.79
N ILE A 83 23.64 -22.47 -1.11
CA ILE A 83 24.92 -23.13 -0.87
C ILE A 83 25.41 -23.71 -2.20
N GLY A 84 26.68 -23.51 -2.51
CA GLY A 84 27.28 -23.99 -3.75
C GLY A 84 28.73 -24.36 -3.59
N TYR A 85 29.36 -24.77 -4.69
CA TYR A 85 30.78 -25.16 -4.70
C TYR A 85 31.71 -24.04 -4.21
N GLN A 86 31.29 -22.78 -4.37
CA GLN A 86 32.08 -21.60 -4.00
C GLN A 86 32.29 -21.49 -2.50
N THR A 87 31.27 -21.82 -1.70
CA THR A 87 31.32 -21.82 -0.24
C THR A 87 32.42 -22.75 0.29
N PHE A 88 32.71 -23.84 -0.43
CA PHE A 88 33.73 -24.81 -0.04
C PHE A 88 35.12 -24.56 -0.65
N LEU A 89 35.18 -24.08 -1.89
CA LEU A 89 36.45 -23.86 -2.62
C LEU A 89 37.08 -22.50 -2.35
N TYR A 90 36.27 -21.50 -2.02
CA TYR A 90 36.68 -20.11 -1.79
C TYR A 90 36.21 -19.65 -0.41
N SER A 91 36.42 -20.51 0.61
CA SER A 91 36.02 -20.42 2.01
C SER A 91 35.72 -18.99 2.50
N ASN A 92 34.44 -18.60 2.46
CA ASN A 92 33.96 -17.37 3.07
C ASN A 92 33.57 -17.66 4.52
N VAL A 93 34.26 -17.06 5.48
CA VAL A 93 34.07 -17.26 6.93
C VAL A 93 32.60 -17.13 7.35
N ALA A 94 31.89 -16.15 6.78
CA ALA A 94 30.49 -15.91 7.14
C ALA A 94 29.56 -17.02 6.61
N GLU A 95 29.83 -17.57 5.43
CA GLU A 95 29.08 -18.71 4.88
C GLU A 95 29.40 -20.01 5.61
N VAL A 96 30.68 -20.27 5.83
CA VAL A 96 31.18 -21.43 6.57
C VAL A 96 30.58 -21.48 7.99
N ARG A 97 30.55 -20.34 8.69
CA ARG A 97 29.91 -20.21 10.01
C ARG A 97 28.43 -20.56 9.97
N ARG A 98 27.69 -20.06 8.98
CA ARG A 98 26.25 -20.35 8.83
C ARG A 98 25.97 -21.81 8.51
N VAL A 99 26.80 -22.42 7.66
CA VAL A 99 26.68 -23.84 7.30
C VAL A 99 26.94 -24.71 8.53
N PHE A 100 28.01 -24.45 9.30
CA PHE A 100 28.27 -25.21 10.51
C PHE A 100 27.27 -24.97 11.63
N MET A 101 26.79 -23.74 11.81
CA MET A 101 25.75 -23.44 12.80
C MET A 101 24.47 -24.25 12.51
N PHE A 102 24.07 -24.34 11.24
CA PHE A 102 22.95 -25.18 10.82
C PHE A 102 23.23 -26.67 11.01
N LEU A 103 24.38 -27.16 10.54
CA LEU A 103 24.72 -28.59 10.64
C LEU A 103 24.80 -29.04 12.11
N ILE A 104 25.37 -28.22 12.99
CA ILE A 104 25.46 -28.52 14.43
C ILE A 104 24.08 -28.53 15.09
N GLU A 105 23.17 -27.63 14.70
CA GLU A 105 21.80 -27.59 15.21
C GLU A 105 20.99 -28.84 14.81
N GLN A 106 21.30 -29.43 13.65
CA GLN A 106 20.65 -30.63 13.12
C GLN A 106 21.29 -31.94 13.59
N LEU A 107 22.39 -31.89 14.36
CA LEU A 107 22.95 -33.11 14.93
C LEU A 107 21.98 -33.70 15.97
N PRO A 108 21.85 -35.04 16.04
CA PRO A 108 21.15 -35.68 17.14
C PRO A 108 21.78 -35.20 18.44
N LYS A 109 21.04 -34.43 19.24
CA LYS A 109 21.52 -33.96 20.55
C LYS A 109 21.73 -35.20 21.40
N ASP A 110 22.99 -35.58 21.62
CA ASP A 110 23.34 -36.56 22.63
C ASP A 110 22.83 -36.02 23.97
N SER A 111 21.71 -36.61 24.39
CA SER A 111 21.02 -36.31 25.63
C SER A 111 21.86 -36.82 26.79
N THR A 112 22.81 -36.00 27.23
CA THR A 112 23.47 -36.10 28.53
C THR A 112 23.76 -34.69 29.03
N ASP A 113 22.77 -34.06 29.66
CA ASP A 113 22.89 -33.74 31.09
C ASP A 113 21.66 -33.00 31.62
N GLY A 114 21.15 -33.58 32.71
CA GLY A 114 20.28 -33.04 33.77
C GLY A 114 19.34 -31.88 33.45
N THR A 115 18.03 -32.17 33.41
CA THR A 115 17.05 -31.24 33.99
C THR A 115 15.90 -32.03 34.61
N ASP A 116 15.63 -31.70 35.86
CA ASP A 116 14.63 -32.26 36.77
C ASP A 116 13.22 -32.45 36.17
N PRO A 117 12.50 -33.51 36.55
CA PRO A 117 11.12 -33.74 36.13
C PRO A 117 10.15 -32.99 37.06
N ASP A 118 10.09 -31.65 36.99
CA ASP A 118 8.94 -30.91 37.54
C ASP A 118 8.81 -29.48 36.97
N ALA A 119 8.47 -29.36 35.69
CA ALA A 119 7.94 -28.11 35.12
C ALA A 119 6.70 -28.41 34.26
N PRO A 120 5.61 -27.64 34.43
CA PRO A 120 4.30 -27.97 33.86
C PRO A 120 4.32 -27.73 32.36
N VAL A 121 3.85 -28.72 31.61
CA VAL A 121 3.58 -28.60 30.17
C VAL A 121 2.66 -27.40 29.96
N ASP A 122 3.17 -26.39 29.25
CA ASP A 122 2.47 -25.14 29.00
C ASP A 122 1.31 -25.38 28.02
N ARG A 123 0.14 -25.70 28.59
CA ARG A 123 -1.10 -26.01 27.86
C ARG A 123 -1.50 -24.90 26.89
N VAL A 124 -0.99 -23.68 27.08
CA VAL A 124 -1.20 -22.53 26.20
C VAL A 124 -0.49 -22.74 24.87
N THR A 125 0.79 -23.14 24.89
CA THR A 125 1.57 -23.42 23.67
C THR A 125 1.03 -24.62 22.89
N GLU A 126 0.53 -25.65 23.58
CA GLU A 126 -0.15 -26.78 22.93
C GLU A 126 -1.45 -26.34 22.25
N LEU A 127 -2.20 -25.43 22.88
CA LEU A 127 -3.44 -24.88 22.33
C LEU A 127 -3.16 -23.97 21.12
N GLU A 128 -2.13 -23.13 21.19
CA GLU A 128 -1.66 -22.28 20.09
C GLU A 128 -1.23 -23.12 18.88
N ASN A 129 -0.40 -24.15 19.11
CA ASN A 129 0.03 -25.07 18.05
C ASN A 129 -1.18 -25.78 17.41
N ARG A 130 -2.17 -26.17 18.20
CA ARG A 130 -3.38 -26.84 17.70
C ARG A 130 -4.31 -25.90 16.93
N ILE A 131 -4.34 -24.60 17.26
CA ILE A 131 -5.07 -23.56 16.50
C ILE A 131 -4.37 -23.32 15.16
N VAL A 132 -3.05 -23.19 15.17
CA VAL A 132 -2.24 -23.00 13.96
C VAL A 132 -2.41 -24.19 13.01
N GLU A 133 -2.40 -25.42 13.53
CA GLU A 133 -2.58 -26.63 12.72
C GLU A 133 -3.98 -26.68 12.06
N ARG A 134 -5.03 -26.28 12.80
CA ARG A 134 -6.40 -26.18 12.24
C ARG A 134 -6.53 -25.10 11.17
N MET A 135 -5.96 -23.91 11.41
CA MET A 135 -5.98 -22.84 10.41
C MET A 135 -5.26 -23.27 9.13
N ARG A 136 -4.16 -23.99 9.27
CA ARG A 136 -3.39 -24.52 8.15
C ARG A 136 -4.19 -25.57 7.37
N GLN A 137 -4.91 -26.46 8.06
CA GLN A 137 -5.82 -27.44 7.44
C GLN A 137 -7.00 -26.78 6.73
N GLN A 138 -7.57 -25.70 7.27
CA GLN A 138 -8.66 -24.94 6.64
C GLN A 138 -8.22 -24.18 5.39
N LEU A 139 -6.98 -23.72 5.34
CA LEU A 139 -6.41 -23.03 4.19
C LEU A 139 -5.95 -23.97 3.07
N HIS A 140 -5.70 -25.25 3.38
CA HIS A 140 -5.20 -26.25 2.42
C HIS A 140 -6.23 -27.35 2.08
N GLY A 141 -7.36 -27.41 2.78
CA GLY A 141 -8.45 -28.36 2.53
C GLY A 141 -9.67 -27.66 1.94
N GLY A 142 -9.71 -27.50 0.62
CA GLY A 142 -10.85 -26.87 -0.06
C GLY A 142 -10.71 -26.87 -1.58
N ASP A 143 -10.57 -28.04 -2.17
CA ASP A 143 -10.74 -28.25 -3.60
C ASP A 143 -12.22 -28.06 -3.96
N GLY A 144 -12.48 -27.19 -4.95
CA GLY A 144 -13.76 -27.06 -5.66
C GLY A 144 -14.96 -26.48 -4.90
N THR A 145 -15.18 -25.16 -4.98
CA THR A 145 -16.46 -24.51 -5.39
C THR A 145 -16.46 -23.01 -5.08
N TRP A 146 -15.80 -22.21 -5.93
CA TRP A 146 -16.27 -20.86 -6.19
C TRP A 146 -16.42 -20.71 -7.70
N ARG A 147 -17.68 -20.51 -8.11
CA ARG A 147 -18.14 -20.55 -9.49
C ARG A 147 -17.37 -19.56 -10.37
N THR A 148 -16.75 -20.12 -11.40
CA THR A 148 -16.44 -19.47 -12.67
C THR A 148 -17.75 -19.13 -13.37
N GLU A 149 -18.02 -17.85 -13.62
CA GLU A 149 -18.63 -17.41 -14.88
C GLU A 149 -18.08 -16.02 -15.23
N ALA A 150 -17.28 -15.99 -16.29
CA ALA A 150 -16.86 -14.78 -16.97
C ALA A 150 -17.80 -14.55 -18.15
N SER A 151 -18.30 -13.32 -18.28
CA SER A 151 -18.70 -12.77 -19.58
C SER A 151 -18.18 -11.35 -19.72
N PRO A 152 -17.76 -10.93 -20.92
CA PRO A 152 -16.79 -9.86 -21.11
C PRO A 152 -17.40 -8.66 -21.83
N LEU A 153 -17.55 -7.50 -21.16
CA LEU A 153 -17.89 -6.27 -21.87
C LEU A 153 -17.19 -5.03 -21.30
N ASP A 154 -16.37 -4.48 -22.19
CA ASP A 154 -16.16 -3.06 -22.50
C ASP A 154 -15.45 -2.13 -21.50
N LEU A 155 -14.15 -1.93 -21.76
CA LEU A 155 -13.28 -0.91 -21.19
C LEU A 155 -13.03 0.21 -22.21
N ARG A 156 -14.00 1.09 -22.43
CA ARG A 156 -13.74 2.44 -22.97
C ARG A 156 -14.69 3.44 -22.32
N HIS A 157 -14.10 4.48 -21.72
CA HIS A 157 -14.72 5.61 -21.00
C HIS A 157 -15.03 5.44 -19.51
N SER A 158 -14.08 5.81 -18.65
CA SER A 158 -14.35 6.86 -17.66
C SER A 158 -13.04 7.52 -17.20
N THR A 159 -12.94 8.82 -17.48
CA THR A 159 -11.95 9.73 -16.92
C THR A 159 -12.50 10.33 -15.63
N LEU A 160 -11.63 10.45 -14.63
CA LEU A 160 -11.73 11.29 -13.42
C LEU A 160 -12.68 10.81 -12.29
N GLY A 161 -12.08 10.45 -11.15
CA GLY A 161 -12.74 10.39 -9.86
C GLY A 161 -12.25 9.24 -8.99
N TRP A 162 -11.59 9.55 -7.88
CA TRP A 162 -11.36 8.64 -6.76
C TRP A 162 -12.63 7.83 -6.44
N THR A 163 -12.50 6.51 -6.30
CA THR A 163 -12.98 5.72 -5.14
C THR A 163 -12.81 4.21 -5.37
N SER A 164 -12.72 3.52 -4.23
CA SER A 164 -13.00 2.10 -4.03
C SER A 164 -11.88 1.09 -4.29
N ARG A 165 -11.21 0.81 -3.17
CA ARG A 165 -10.73 -0.51 -2.77
C ARG A 165 -11.71 -1.61 -3.20
N VAL A 166 -11.13 -2.70 -3.67
CA VAL A 166 -11.75 -4.02 -3.81
C VAL A 166 -12.55 -4.34 -2.54
N ARG A 167 -13.87 -4.54 -2.69
CA ARG A 167 -14.75 -5.02 -1.61
C ARG A 167 -14.39 -6.46 -1.28
N VAL A 168 -13.64 -6.66 -0.20
CA VAL A 168 -13.80 -7.87 0.60
C VAL A 168 -15.10 -7.69 1.37
N ASN A 169 -16.07 -8.58 1.14
CA ASN A 169 -17.36 -8.55 1.83
C ASN A 169 -17.16 -9.00 3.29
N MET A 170 -16.73 -8.08 4.15
CA MET A 170 -16.81 -8.24 5.60
C MET A 170 -18.25 -7.91 6.02
N PRO A 171 -18.95 -8.81 6.74
CA PRO A 171 -20.26 -8.50 7.27
C PRO A 171 -20.12 -7.33 8.26
N PHE A 172 -20.69 -6.20 7.88
CA PHE A 172 -20.75 -5.01 8.72
C PHE A 172 -21.83 -5.24 9.77
N VAL A 173 -21.42 -5.47 11.01
CA VAL A 173 -22.31 -5.50 12.17
C VAL A 173 -22.79 -4.07 12.41
N THR A 174 -24.07 -3.82 12.19
CA THR A 174 -24.66 -2.51 12.49
C THR A 174 -24.94 -2.40 13.98
N GLN A 175 -25.01 -1.19 14.51
CA GLN A 175 -25.38 -0.93 15.91
C GLN A 175 -26.74 -1.54 16.27
N ARG A 176 -27.61 -1.74 15.28
CA ARG A 176 -28.89 -2.42 15.41
C ARG A 176 -28.73 -3.93 15.68
N ASP A 177 -27.82 -4.59 14.97
CA ASP A 177 -27.50 -6.01 15.15
C ASP A 177 -26.89 -6.26 16.54
N VAL A 178 -26.05 -5.35 17.04
CA VAL A 178 -25.51 -5.40 18.41
C VAL A 178 -26.63 -5.25 19.44
N THR A 179 -27.59 -4.36 19.21
CA THR A 179 -28.73 -4.21 20.14
C THR A 179 -29.68 -5.41 20.10
N GLU A 180 -29.88 -6.04 18.95
CA GLU A 180 -30.70 -7.24 18.81
C GLU A 180 -30.02 -8.47 19.44
N GLU A 181 -28.70 -8.63 19.30
CA GLU A 181 -27.95 -9.67 20.00
C GLU A 181 -27.92 -9.45 21.52
N VAL A 182 -27.74 -8.21 21.99
CA VAL A 182 -27.83 -7.89 23.44
C VAL A 182 -29.24 -8.16 23.96
N LYS A 183 -30.28 -7.84 23.20
CA LYS A 183 -31.67 -8.12 23.56
C LYS A 183 -31.98 -9.62 23.60
N GLN A 184 -31.45 -10.40 22.64
CA GLN A 184 -31.54 -11.86 22.65
C GLN A 184 -30.71 -12.51 23.76
N TYR A 185 -29.57 -11.91 24.11
CA TYR A 185 -28.71 -12.35 25.20
C TYR A 185 -29.41 -12.21 26.56
N TRP A 186 -30.08 -11.07 26.81
CA TRP A 186 -30.88 -10.88 28.01
C TRP A 186 -32.14 -11.76 28.02
N MET A 187 -32.79 -11.97 26.88
CA MET A 187 -33.92 -12.91 26.76
C MET A 187 -33.53 -14.38 27.02
N ARG A 188 -32.33 -14.83 26.63
CA ARG A 188 -31.87 -16.20 26.94
C ARG A 188 -31.43 -16.37 28.40
N ARG A 189 -31.11 -15.28 29.09
CA ARG A 189 -30.50 -15.31 30.43
C ARG A 189 -31.48 -15.01 31.57
N SER A 190 -32.62 -14.36 31.31
CA SER A 190 -33.67 -14.18 32.33
C SER A 190 -34.72 -15.29 32.27
N GLY A 191 -34.42 -16.45 32.85
CA GLY A 191 -35.44 -17.45 33.21
C GLY A 191 -36.24 -17.03 34.46
N LEU A 192 -36.83 -15.83 34.43
CA LEU A 192 -37.49 -15.21 35.60
C LEU A 192 -38.45 -14.10 35.16
N TRP A 193 -39.47 -14.47 34.38
CA TRP A 193 -40.70 -13.68 34.21
C TRP A 193 -41.83 -14.68 33.94
N ASP A 194 -42.27 -15.37 34.99
CA ASP A 194 -43.63 -15.85 35.08
C ASP A 194 -44.35 -15.00 36.12
N GLU A 195 -45.42 -14.35 35.63
CA GLU A 195 -46.59 -13.79 36.30
C GLU A 195 -46.40 -12.85 37.50
N GLU A 196 -46.79 -11.58 37.31
CA GLU A 196 -47.95 -11.04 38.03
C GLU A 196 -48.45 -9.73 37.40
N LYS A 197 -49.76 -9.55 37.56
CA LYS A 197 -50.62 -8.47 37.05
C LYS A 197 -50.07 -7.07 37.32
N ASP A 198 -50.14 -6.22 36.30
CA ASP A 198 -50.44 -4.79 36.48
C ASP A 198 -51.77 -4.47 35.76
N GLU A 199 -52.84 -4.85 36.45
CA GLU A 199 -54.06 -4.04 36.51
C GLU A 199 -53.67 -2.76 37.27
N VAL A 200 -53.65 -1.57 36.64
CA VAL A 200 -54.01 -0.23 37.17
C VAL A 200 -53.58 0.81 36.11
N ASP A 201 -54.51 1.17 35.23
CA ASP A 201 -54.83 2.57 34.86
C ASP A 201 -55.78 2.56 33.66
N HIS A 202 -57.08 2.53 33.96
CA HIS A 202 -58.15 3.26 33.26
C HIS A 202 -59.47 2.96 33.96
N LEU A 203 -59.69 3.58 35.12
CA LEU A 203 -61.02 3.79 35.68
C LEU A 203 -61.11 5.20 36.28
N LEU A 204 -61.68 6.12 35.52
CA LEU A 204 -62.60 7.11 36.07
C LEU A 204 -64.01 6.76 35.57
N PRO A 205 -65.05 7.07 36.37
CA PRO A 205 -66.29 6.31 36.39
C PRO A 205 -67.41 7.02 35.64
N GLU A 206 -68.05 6.35 34.70
CA GLU A 206 -69.37 6.73 34.21
C GLU A 206 -70.36 5.60 34.39
N SER A 207 -71.06 5.68 35.52
CA SER A 207 -72.32 5.00 35.77
C SER A 207 -73.41 5.65 34.92
N SER A 208 -73.75 5.04 33.79
CA SER A 208 -75.14 4.98 33.34
C SER A 208 -75.31 3.79 32.42
N ALA A 209 -76.13 2.83 32.85
CA ALA A 209 -76.47 1.61 32.15
C ALA A 209 -76.96 1.90 30.72
N VAL A 210 -76.08 1.68 29.74
CA VAL A 210 -76.44 1.60 28.33
C VAL A 210 -76.74 0.12 28.04
N LEU A 211 -78.03 -0.16 27.98
CA LEU A 211 -78.60 -1.41 27.50
C LEU A 211 -78.07 -1.66 26.08
N THR A 212 -77.36 -2.76 25.88
CA THR A 212 -76.90 -3.20 24.56
C THR A 212 -78.09 -3.32 23.61
N GLU A 213 -78.02 -2.61 22.48
CA GLU A 213 -79.08 -2.51 21.46
C GLU A 213 -79.57 -3.89 20.97
N ASP A 214 -78.73 -4.93 21.06
CA ASP A 214 -79.10 -6.32 20.74
C ASP A 214 -80.17 -6.91 21.68
N ASP A 215 -80.20 -6.52 22.96
CA ASP A 215 -81.20 -7.01 23.92
C ASP A 215 -82.54 -6.27 23.77
N ALA A 216 -82.50 -5.02 23.28
CA ALA A 216 -83.69 -4.24 22.91
C ALA A 216 -84.30 -4.74 21.59
N LEU A 217 -83.48 -5.14 20.61
CA LEU A 217 -83.94 -5.70 19.34
C LEU A 217 -84.61 -7.07 19.54
N LEU A 218 -84.01 -7.94 20.38
CA LEU A 218 -84.58 -9.24 20.76
C LEU A 218 -85.88 -9.10 21.57
N LYS A 219 -85.97 -8.11 22.47
CA LYS A 219 -87.22 -7.79 23.19
C LYS A 219 -88.30 -7.18 22.29
N LEU A 220 -87.94 -6.36 21.30
CA LEU A 220 -88.89 -5.85 20.30
C LEU A 220 -89.37 -7.00 19.40
N GLN A 221 -88.49 -7.88 18.93
CA GLN A 221 -88.87 -9.03 18.12
C GLN A 221 -89.75 -10.02 18.88
N ALA A 222 -89.47 -10.25 20.17
CA ALA A 222 -90.32 -11.04 21.06
C ALA A 222 -91.68 -10.37 21.31
N TYR A 223 -91.72 -9.03 21.48
CA TYR A 223 -92.95 -8.26 21.64
C TYR A 223 -93.82 -8.27 20.36
N TYR A 224 -93.20 -8.12 19.18
CA TYR A 224 -93.90 -8.24 17.90
C TYR A 224 -94.33 -9.68 17.58
N ALA A 225 -93.56 -10.70 17.96
CA ALA A 225 -93.96 -12.11 17.81
C ALA A 225 -95.12 -12.49 18.76
N GLN A 226 -95.15 -11.91 19.96
CA GLN A 226 -96.19 -12.16 20.97
C GLN A 226 -97.48 -11.38 20.70
N ASN A 227 -97.40 -10.19 20.10
CA ASN A 227 -98.57 -9.39 19.70
C ASN A 227 -99.07 -9.68 18.27
N LYS A 228 -98.31 -10.42 17.44
CA LYS A 228 -98.81 -10.95 16.15
C LYS A 228 -99.76 -12.15 16.32
N ALA A 229 -99.77 -12.79 17.49
CA ALA A 229 -100.66 -13.90 17.83
C ALA A 229 -101.97 -13.48 18.53
N ASN A 230 -102.10 -12.22 18.98
CA ASN A 230 -103.29 -11.69 19.66
C ASN A 230 -103.70 -10.32 19.09
N ALA A 231 -104.16 -10.31 17.84
CA ALA A 231 -105.02 -9.26 17.31
C ALA A 231 -105.88 -9.83 16.17
N PRO A 232 -107.13 -10.22 16.45
CA PRO A 232 -108.11 -10.51 15.41
C PRO A 232 -108.66 -9.16 14.91
N PHE A 233 -108.44 -8.85 13.63
CA PHE A 233 -109.27 -7.88 12.94
C PHE A 233 -110.03 -8.61 11.83
N SER A 234 -111.19 -9.13 12.24
CA SER A 234 -112.35 -9.33 11.39
C SER A 234 -113.20 -8.08 11.53
N ALA A 235 -113.41 -7.38 10.41
CA ALA A 235 -114.48 -6.43 10.18
C ALA A 235 -114.61 -6.41 8.65
N ASP A 236 -115.69 -6.82 8.02
CA ASP A 236 -117.09 -6.60 8.37
C ASP A 236 -117.98 -7.80 7.98
N GLU A 237 -119.01 -8.04 8.80
CA GLU A 237 -120.20 -8.80 8.42
C GLU A 237 -121.23 -7.78 7.89
N ASP A 238 -121.92 -8.18 6.82
CA ASP A 238 -122.93 -7.45 6.03
C ASP A 238 -123.81 -6.45 6.77
N LEU A 239 -124.21 -5.37 6.07
CA LEU A 239 -125.58 -4.84 6.09
C LEU A 239 -125.78 -3.87 4.91
N THR A 240 -126.65 -4.26 3.99
CA THR A 240 -127.03 -3.52 2.78
C THR A 240 -127.93 -2.31 3.06
N GLU A 241 -127.66 -1.27 2.26
CA GLU A 241 -128.51 -0.17 1.77
C GLU A 241 -129.06 0.91 2.72
N SER A 242 -128.49 2.12 2.61
CA SER A 242 -129.13 3.33 2.02
C SER A 242 -128.20 4.56 2.10
N SER A 243 -128.09 5.31 1.01
CA SER A 243 -127.19 6.43 0.72
C SER A 243 -127.39 7.73 1.54
N SER A 244 -126.32 8.38 2.06
CA SER A 244 -126.15 9.87 2.17
C SER A 244 -124.97 10.49 3.01
N SER A 245 -123.95 9.78 3.54
CA SER A 245 -123.06 10.35 4.61
C SER A 245 -121.55 10.56 4.32
N SER A 246 -121.09 10.76 3.08
CA SER A 246 -119.64 10.85 2.75
C SER A 246 -118.89 12.13 3.18
N ASP A 247 -119.57 13.25 3.48
CA ASP A 247 -118.89 14.53 3.72
C ASP A 247 -118.36 14.75 5.15
N ALA A 248 -118.99 14.19 6.19
CA ALA A 248 -118.65 14.52 7.59
C ALA A 248 -117.36 13.87 8.13
N ARG A 249 -116.81 12.86 7.44
CA ARG A 249 -115.56 12.19 7.83
C ARG A 249 -114.31 12.98 7.43
N LEU A 250 -114.40 13.83 6.40
CA LEU A 250 -113.29 14.69 5.96
C LEU A 250 -113.03 15.81 6.98
N ASP A 251 -114.10 16.42 7.51
CA ASP A 251 -114.00 17.49 8.53
C ASP A 251 -113.33 17.02 9.85
N GLN A 252 -113.48 15.74 10.22
CA GLN A 252 -112.83 15.17 11.41
C GLN A 252 -111.34 14.88 11.20
N LEU A 253 -110.92 14.60 9.97
CA LEU A 253 -109.51 14.39 9.63
C LEU A 253 -108.75 15.72 9.57
N ASP A 254 -109.35 16.76 8.99
CA ASP A 254 -108.76 18.11 8.95
C ASP A 254 -108.55 18.71 10.35
N ALA A 255 -109.46 18.40 11.30
CA ALA A 255 -109.32 18.81 12.69
C ALA A 255 -108.12 18.14 13.39
N LEU A 256 -107.89 16.84 13.15
CA LEU A 256 -106.74 16.11 13.69
C LEU A 256 -105.43 16.57 13.06
N GLU A 257 -105.43 16.92 11.77
CA GLU A 257 -104.24 17.42 11.07
C GLU A 257 -103.82 18.81 11.59
N GLN A 258 -104.78 19.68 11.89
CA GLN A 258 -104.52 20.95 12.59
C GLN A 258 -103.97 20.74 14.02
N GLU A 259 -104.45 19.72 14.73
CA GLU A 259 -103.99 19.42 16.08
C GLU A 259 -102.56 18.84 16.09
N ILE A 260 -102.23 17.99 15.11
CA ILE A 260 -100.87 17.52 14.85
C ILE A 260 -99.94 18.70 14.55
N GLY A 261 -100.35 19.61 13.65
CA GLY A 261 -99.55 20.80 13.33
C GLY A 261 -99.30 21.72 14.53
N ARG A 262 -100.26 21.83 15.46
CA ARG A 262 -100.05 22.56 16.73
C ARG A 262 -99.05 21.86 17.65
N ILE A 263 -99.14 20.54 17.78
CA ILE A 263 -98.22 19.76 18.60
C ILE A 263 -96.80 19.81 18.01
N GLU A 264 -96.65 19.73 16.69
CA GLU A 264 -95.36 19.87 16.01
C GLU A 264 -94.75 21.25 16.23
N ALA A 265 -95.55 22.32 16.17
CA ALA A 265 -95.08 23.67 16.47
C ALA A 265 -94.62 23.80 17.93
N SER A 266 -95.35 23.20 18.89
CA SER A 266 -94.97 23.18 20.31
C SER A 266 -93.70 22.35 20.57
N ILE A 267 -93.53 21.22 19.87
CA ILE A 267 -92.30 20.42 19.94
C ILE A 267 -91.13 21.22 19.39
N ALA A 268 -91.29 21.91 18.26
CA ALA A 268 -90.25 22.76 17.69
C ALA A 268 -89.87 23.94 18.59
N GLU A 269 -90.82 24.52 19.33
CA GLU A 269 -90.55 25.57 20.31
C GLU A 269 -89.80 25.03 21.53
N THR A 270 -90.24 23.92 22.11
CA THR A 270 -89.55 23.25 23.21
C THR A 270 -88.14 22.79 22.82
N GLN A 271 -87.94 22.33 21.58
CA GLN A 271 -86.62 21.98 21.04
C GLN A 271 -85.71 23.21 20.91
N ARG A 272 -86.23 24.36 20.49
CA ARG A 272 -85.46 25.62 20.47
C ARG A 272 -85.07 26.08 21.88
N GLU A 273 -85.98 25.95 22.84
CA GLU A 273 -85.68 26.26 24.25
C GLU A 273 -84.63 25.30 24.83
N GLN A 274 -84.74 24.00 24.52
CA GLN A 274 -83.74 23.01 24.92
C GLN A 274 -82.37 23.33 24.33
N ALA A 275 -82.29 23.70 23.05
CA ALA A 275 -81.04 24.12 22.42
C ALA A 275 -80.47 25.38 23.08
N MET A 276 -81.32 26.37 23.41
CA MET A 276 -80.88 27.58 24.11
C MET A 276 -80.35 27.26 25.51
N LEU A 277 -81.04 26.41 26.28
CA LEU A 277 -80.58 25.98 27.61
C LEU A 277 -79.28 25.18 27.52
N GLN A 278 -79.11 24.31 26.52
CA GLN A 278 -77.86 23.59 26.28
C GLN A 278 -76.68 24.55 26.04
N THR A 279 -76.87 25.61 25.22
CA THR A 279 -75.81 26.60 25.03
C THR A 279 -75.48 27.37 26.32
N LYS A 280 -76.49 27.70 27.14
CA LYS A 280 -76.27 28.34 28.45
C LYS A 280 -75.52 27.43 29.41
N CYS A 281 -75.90 26.15 29.52
CA CYS A 281 -75.16 25.17 30.33
C CYS A 281 -73.69 25.07 29.87
N ALA A 282 -73.44 24.97 28.57
CA ALA A 282 -72.08 24.93 28.03
C ALA A 282 -71.27 26.20 28.39
N THR A 283 -71.89 27.39 28.35
CA THR A 283 -71.20 28.63 28.74
C THR A 283 -70.90 28.70 30.24
N VAL A 284 -71.79 28.16 31.09
CA VAL A 284 -71.59 28.12 32.55
C VAL A 284 -70.49 27.11 32.90
N ASP A 285 -70.44 25.96 32.24
CA ASP A 285 -69.39 24.96 32.44
C ASP A 285 -68.01 25.50 32.06
N GLU A 286 -67.89 26.21 30.93
CA GLU A 286 -66.63 26.87 30.57
C GLU A 286 -66.22 27.92 31.61
N ASN A 287 -67.16 28.75 32.09
CA ASN A 287 -66.88 29.72 33.14
C ASN A 287 -66.43 29.03 34.45
N ALA A 288 -67.06 27.92 34.83
CA ALA A 288 -66.66 27.14 36.00
C ALA A 288 -65.22 26.63 35.88
N LYS A 289 -64.85 26.04 34.72
CA LYS A 289 -63.47 25.61 34.44
C LYS A 289 -62.46 26.77 34.50
N THR A 290 -62.82 27.97 34.04
CA THR A 290 -61.91 29.13 34.15
C THR A 290 -61.70 29.56 35.60
N LEU A 291 -62.76 29.57 36.41
CA LEU A 291 -62.69 29.92 37.83
C LEU A 291 -61.89 28.90 38.64
N GLU A 292 -61.97 27.62 38.32
CA GLU A 292 -61.15 26.56 38.94
C GLU A 292 -59.66 26.81 38.70
N LYS A 293 -59.26 27.10 37.45
CA LYS A 293 -57.86 27.43 37.11
C LYS A 293 -57.35 28.66 37.85
N VAL A 294 -58.20 29.67 38.05
CA VAL A 294 -57.84 30.86 38.83
C VAL A 294 -57.66 30.52 40.31
N ASN A 295 -58.54 29.69 40.87
CA ASN A 295 -58.44 29.24 42.25
C ASN A 295 -57.16 28.44 42.51
N GLU A 296 -56.75 27.58 41.58
CA GLU A 296 -55.47 26.86 41.67
C GLU A 296 -54.27 27.80 41.74
N LYS A 297 -54.22 28.81 40.85
CA LYS A 297 -53.15 29.83 40.86
C LYS A 297 -53.10 30.59 42.19
N LEU A 298 -54.26 31.01 42.70
CA LEU A 298 -54.33 31.72 43.98
C LEU A 298 -53.91 30.85 45.17
N ARG A 299 -54.20 29.55 45.14
CA ARG A 299 -53.72 28.61 46.16
C ARG A 299 -52.20 28.48 46.13
N GLU A 300 -51.59 28.39 44.95
CA GLU A 300 -50.12 28.36 44.83
C GLU A 300 -49.48 29.67 45.29
N GLU A 301 -50.04 30.82 44.94
CA GLU A 301 -49.55 32.11 45.45
C GLU A 301 -49.65 32.21 46.98
N LYS A 302 -50.75 31.72 47.57
CA LYS A 302 -50.91 31.68 49.02
C LYS A 302 -49.83 30.81 49.67
N LYS A 303 -49.57 29.62 49.13
CA LYS A 303 -48.50 28.73 49.63
C LYS A 303 -47.13 29.41 49.58
N ILE A 304 -46.83 30.14 48.51
CA ILE A 304 -45.56 30.88 48.38
C ILE A 304 -45.49 31.97 49.45
N LYS A 305 -46.53 32.79 49.60
CA LYS A 305 -46.58 33.88 50.59
C LYS A 305 -46.45 33.39 52.03
N GLU A 306 -47.10 32.26 52.37
CA GLU A 306 -46.96 31.62 53.69
C GLU A 306 -45.52 31.17 53.95
N ARG A 307 -44.87 30.52 52.97
CA ARG A 307 -43.44 30.13 53.08
C ARG A 307 -42.52 31.34 53.23
N THR A 308 -42.80 32.43 52.51
CA THR A 308 -42.03 33.67 52.63
C THR A 308 -42.20 34.32 54.00
N HIS A 309 -43.40 34.28 54.58
CA HIS A 309 -43.64 34.79 55.93
C HIS A 309 -42.85 34.04 57.00
N ILE A 310 -42.85 32.70 56.95
CA ILE A 310 -42.06 31.84 57.85
C ILE A 310 -40.56 32.16 57.75
N LEU A 311 -40.07 32.49 56.55
CA LEU A 311 -38.67 32.86 56.34
C LEU A 311 -38.32 34.23 56.95
N LEU A 312 -39.28 35.16 57.00
CA LEU A 312 -39.11 36.53 57.50
C LEU A 312 -39.31 36.68 59.02
N GLU A 313 -39.95 35.72 59.68
CA GLU A 313 -40.15 35.75 61.14
C GLU A 313 -38.83 35.75 61.94
N ASN A 314 -37.74 35.18 61.38
CA ASN A 314 -36.43 35.11 62.04
C ASN A 314 -35.28 35.33 61.03
N PRO A 315 -35.02 36.56 60.58
CA PRO A 315 -34.09 36.82 59.48
C PRO A 315 -32.65 36.44 59.81
N GLU A 316 -32.15 36.76 61.01
CA GLU A 316 -30.75 36.51 61.39
C GLU A 316 -30.44 35.00 61.51
N VAL A 317 -31.34 34.23 62.13
CA VAL A 317 -31.18 32.78 62.28
C VAL A 317 -31.31 32.06 60.93
N ASN A 318 -32.21 32.52 60.06
CA ASN A 318 -32.41 31.93 58.74
C ASN A 318 -31.25 32.26 57.79
N VAL A 319 -30.69 33.47 57.85
CA VAL A 319 -29.47 33.85 57.11
C VAL A 319 -28.29 32.99 57.56
N ALA A 320 -28.06 32.82 58.87
CA ALA A 320 -26.97 31.97 59.37
C ALA A 320 -27.13 30.49 58.92
N LYS A 321 -28.35 29.95 58.91
CA LYS A 321 -28.63 28.61 58.37
C LYS A 321 -28.37 28.53 56.87
N LEU A 322 -28.75 29.54 56.10
CA LEU A 322 -28.49 29.61 54.66
C LEU A 322 -26.99 29.73 54.36
N GLU A 323 -26.25 30.54 55.11
CA GLU A 323 -24.79 30.65 55.01
C GLU A 323 -24.10 29.33 55.34
N SER A 324 -24.59 28.60 56.35
CA SER A 324 -24.11 27.24 56.67
C SER A 324 -24.38 26.25 55.54
N ILE A 325 -25.59 26.29 54.94
CA ILE A 325 -25.94 25.44 53.78
C ILE A 325 -25.09 25.80 52.56
N ILE A 326 -24.84 27.10 52.30
CA ILE A 326 -24.00 27.57 51.19
C ILE A 326 -22.55 27.13 51.42
N SER A 327 -22.03 27.23 52.64
CA SER A 327 -20.69 26.77 52.99
C SER A 327 -20.56 25.26 52.82
N ALA A 328 -21.54 24.49 53.31
CA ALA A 328 -21.59 23.04 53.14
C ALA A 328 -21.73 22.64 51.66
N ALA A 329 -22.50 23.37 50.86
CA ALA A 329 -22.62 23.18 49.43
C ALA A 329 -21.31 23.51 48.69
N GLY A 330 -20.62 24.57 49.10
CA GLY A 330 -19.31 24.96 48.58
C GLY A 330 -18.23 23.91 48.88
N GLU A 331 -18.22 23.35 50.09
CA GLU A 331 -17.34 22.24 50.45
C GLU A 331 -17.67 20.96 49.65
N LYS A 332 -18.95 20.64 49.47
CA LYS A 332 -19.38 19.52 48.61
C LYS A 332 -18.93 19.73 47.16
N MET A 333 -19.06 20.95 46.63
CA MET A 333 -18.62 21.31 45.28
C MET A 333 -17.10 21.15 45.12
N LYS A 334 -16.31 21.62 46.09
CA LYS A 334 -14.85 21.43 46.08
C LYS A 334 -14.48 19.95 46.14
N LYS A 335 -15.15 19.15 46.98
CA LYS A 335 -14.95 17.69 47.02
C LYS A 335 -15.28 17.04 45.67
N LEU A 336 -16.42 17.40 45.07
CA LEU A 336 -16.82 16.90 43.76
C LEU A 336 -15.83 17.31 42.66
N GLN A 337 -15.35 18.56 42.67
CA GLN A 337 -14.31 19.05 41.76
C GLN A 337 -13.01 18.25 41.92
N SER A 338 -12.59 17.97 43.16
CA SER A 338 -11.39 17.17 43.42
C SER A 338 -11.55 15.74 42.92
N GLN A 339 -12.72 15.11 43.13
CA GLN A 339 -13.02 13.78 42.63
C GLN A 339 -13.06 13.76 41.10
N TRP A 340 -13.70 14.75 40.48
CA TRP A 340 -13.72 14.92 39.03
C TRP A 340 -12.31 15.06 38.47
N GLU A 341 -11.46 15.91 39.06
CA GLU A 341 -10.08 16.11 38.59
C GLU A 341 -9.23 14.86 38.77
N THR A 342 -9.44 14.12 39.87
CA THR A 342 -8.76 12.84 40.14
C THR A 342 -9.06 11.80 39.06
N HIS A 343 -10.25 11.81 38.48
CA HIS A 343 -10.63 10.91 37.38
C HIS A 343 -10.32 11.48 36.00
N ARG A 344 -10.45 12.80 35.81
CA ARG A 344 -10.21 13.47 34.53
C ARG A 344 -8.73 13.47 34.15
N ALA A 345 -7.84 13.80 35.08
CA ALA A 345 -6.40 13.87 34.82
C ALA A 345 -5.84 12.56 34.20
N PRO A 346 -6.05 11.36 34.76
CA PRO A 346 -5.56 10.13 34.16
C PRO A 346 -6.25 9.78 32.84
N LEU A 347 -7.53 10.13 32.66
CA LEU A 347 -8.22 9.93 31.38
C LEU A 347 -7.65 10.82 30.27
N VAL A 348 -7.31 12.08 30.57
CA VAL A 348 -6.66 12.97 29.61
C VAL A 348 -5.24 12.48 29.31
N GLU A 349 -4.48 12.08 30.34
CA GLU A 349 -3.13 11.55 30.16
C GLU A 349 -3.12 10.30 29.28
N THR A 350 -4.05 9.35 29.51
CA THR A 350 -4.19 8.17 28.65
C THR A 350 -4.58 8.52 27.22
N LEU A 351 -5.47 9.50 27.00
CA LEU A 351 -5.80 9.99 25.66
C LEU A 351 -4.60 10.60 24.95
N GLU A 352 -3.81 11.42 25.64
CA GLU A 352 -2.57 12.00 25.09
C GLU A 352 -1.55 10.93 24.76
N GLN A 353 -1.37 9.94 25.64
CA GLN A 353 -0.51 8.78 25.37
C GLN A 353 -0.97 7.97 24.16
N HIS A 354 -2.27 7.75 23.99
CA HIS A 354 -2.83 7.06 22.83
C HIS A 354 -2.66 7.88 21.55
N ALA A 355 -2.84 9.21 21.61
CA ALA A 355 -2.61 10.10 20.48
C ALA A 355 -1.14 10.11 20.04
N ALA A 356 -0.20 10.17 20.99
CA ALA A 356 1.23 10.07 20.72
C ALA A 356 1.61 8.72 20.10
N LYS A 357 1.14 7.61 20.69
CA LYS A 357 1.36 6.25 20.14
C LYS A 357 0.80 6.10 18.72
N ASN A 358 -0.38 6.68 18.44
CA ASN A 358 -0.97 6.63 17.11
C ASN A 358 -0.16 7.47 16.10
N SER A 359 0.30 8.66 16.49
CA SER A 359 1.18 9.49 15.66
C SER A 359 2.50 8.78 15.32
N ASP A 360 3.14 8.19 16.33
CA ASP A 360 4.35 7.38 16.14
C ASP A 360 4.10 6.20 15.20
N GLN A 361 2.98 5.49 15.39
CA GLN A 361 2.62 4.35 14.54
C GLN A 361 2.36 4.76 13.09
N ILE A 362 1.70 5.91 12.87
CA ILE A 362 1.48 6.48 11.54
C ILE A 362 2.83 6.81 10.88
N SER A 363 3.76 7.44 11.62
CA SER A 363 5.10 7.77 11.08
C SER A 363 5.90 6.51 10.70
N LYS A 364 5.82 5.46 11.52
CA LYS A 364 6.44 4.15 11.23
C LYS A 364 5.80 3.48 10.02
N SER A 365 4.47 3.51 9.95
CA SER A 365 3.72 2.98 8.81
C SER A 365 4.06 3.70 7.51
N GLN A 366 4.22 5.03 7.55
CA GLN A 366 4.60 5.82 6.39
C GLN A 366 6.01 5.45 5.91
N LYS A 367 6.99 5.33 6.83
CA LYS A 367 8.35 4.89 6.48
C LYS A 367 8.37 3.51 5.82
N VAL A 368 7.54 2.58 6.31
CA VAL A 368 7.41 1.25 5.71
C VAL A 368 6.77 1.34 4.31
N ALA A 369 5.77 2.20 4.12
CA ALA A 369 5.16 2.43 2.82
C ALA A 369 6.16 3.00 1.80
N ASP A 370 6.96 4.00 2.20
CA ASP A 370 8.00 4.60 1.35
C ASP A 370 9.08 3.57 0.96
N GLN A 371 9.45 2.69 1.90
CA GLN A 371 10.37 1.57 1.63
C GLN A 371 9.79 0.56 0.63
N ILE A 372 8.50 0.24 0.76
CA ILE A 372 7.81 -0.66 -0.18
C ILE A 372 7.75 -0.02 -1.57
N GLU A 373 7.47 1.28 -1.66
CA GLU A 373 7.46 2.00 -2.94
C GLU A 373 8.85 2.02 -3.59
N SER A 374 9.90 2.30 -2.82
CA SER A 374 11.28 2.21 -3.32
C SER A 374 11.64 0.80 -3.79
N ALA A 375 11.22 -0.23 -3.06
CA ALA A 375 11.47 -1.63 -3.44
C ALA A 375 10.72 -2.00 -4.72
N ARG A 376 9.47 -1.54 -4.89
CA ARG A 376 8.69 -1.73 -6.12
C ARG A 376 9.35 -1.06 -7.32
N HIS A 377 9.84 0.16 -7.16
CA HIS A 377 10.53 0.87 -8.25
C HIS A 377 11.79 0.12 -8.70
N LYS A 378 12.62 -0.35 -7.75
CA LYS A 378 13.80 -1.17 -8.06
C LYS A 378 13.44 -2.50 -8.72
N SER A 379 12.33 -3.12 -8.29
CA SER A 379 11.85 -4.36 -8.92
C SER A 379 11.45 -4.11 -10.38
N GLU A 380 10.79 -3.00 -10.68
CA GLU A 380 10.39 -2.64 -12.04
C GLU A 380 11.62 -2.40 -12.92
N GLU A 381 12.63 -1.68 -12.42
CA GLU A 381 13.90 -1.46 -13.10
C GLU A 381 14.59 -2.80 -13.45
N VAL A 382 14.68 -3.72 -12.48
CA VAL A 382 15.25 -5.06 -12.71
C VAL A 382 14.45 -5.88 -13.73
N ILE A 383 13.12 -5.76 -13.75
CA ILE A 383 12.27 -6.43 -14.74
C ILE A 383 12.56 -5.91 -16.15
N VAL A 384 12.63 -4.59 -16.33
CA VAL A 384 12.96 -3.97 -17.62
C VAL A 384 14.37 -4.37 -18.06
N ASP A 385 15.35 -4.37 -17.16
CA ASP A 385 16.70 -4.84 -17.45
C ASP A 385 16.71 -6.31 -17.86
N LEU A 386 15.97 -7.19 -17.16
CA LEU A 386 15.87 -8.60 -17.52
C LEU A 386 15.26 -8.78 -18.92
N GLN A 387 14.23 -8.00 -19.27
CA GLN A 387 13.60 -8.03 -20.59
C GLN A 387 14.57 -7.57 -21.69
N THR A 388 15.31 -6.47 -21.47
CA THR A 388 16.28 -5.98 -22.47
C THR A 388 17.46 -6.94 -22.64
N LYS A 389 17.98 -7.50 -21.54
CA LYS A 389 19.09 -8.47 -21.57
C LYS A 389 18.67 -9.80 -22.19
N SER A 390 17.45 -10.29 -21.91
CA SER A 390 16.93 -11.51 -22.53
C SER A 390 16.70 -11.34 -24.03
N ALA A 391 16.18 -10.18 -24.48
CA ALA A 391 16.07 -9.86 -25.90
C ALA A 391 17.44 -9.80 -26.59
N LEU A 392 18.43 -9.18 -25.94
CA LEU A 392 19.81 -9.14 -26.44
C LEU A 392 20.43 -10.55 -26.50
N HIS A 393 20.22 -11.38 -25.47
CA HIS A 393 20.68 -12.76 -25.47
C HIS A 393 20.07 -13.55 -26.62
N ALA A 394 18.76 -13.41 -26.87
CA ALA A 394 18.10 -14.07 -27.99
C ALA A 394 18.71 -13.66 -29.35
N ARG A 395 19.01 -12.37 -29.53
CA ARG A 395 19.71 -11.87 -30.73
C ARG A 395 21.12 -12.46 -30.85
N LEU A 396 21.90 -12.45 -29.77
CA LEU A 396 23.26 -12.99 -29.78
C LEU A 396 23.29 -14.50 -30.04
N VAL A 397 22.31 -15.25 -29.53
CA VAL A 397 22.17 -16.68 -29.82
C VAL A 397 21.89 -16.89 -31.30
N GLN A 398 20.98 -16.11 -31.90
CA GLN A 398 20.70 -16.18 -33.34
C GLN A 398 21.94 -15.83 -34.19
N GLU A 399 22.68 -14.79 -33.81
CA GLU A 399 23.94 -14.44 -34.48
C GLU A 399 25.01 -15.53 -34.30
N PHE A 400 25.09 -16.13 -33.11
CA PHE A 400 26.01 -17.23 -32.82
C PHE A 400 25.66 -18.50 -33.61
N GLU A 401 24.37 -18.80 -33.80
CA GLU A 401 23.91 -19.91 -34.65
C GLU A 401 24.20 -19.66 -36.14
N ARG A 402 24.11 -18.39 -36.57
CA ARG A 402 24.47 -17.98 -37.94
C ARG A 402 25.98 -18.03 -38.19
N LEU A 403 26.79 -17.80 -37.17
CA LEU A 403 28.24 -17.93 -37.24
C LEU A 403 28.62 -19.42 -37.27
N GLY A 404 29.14 -19.87 -38.42
CA GLY A 404 29.64 -21.24 -38.55
C GLY A 404 30.66 -21.56 -37.45
N ARG A 405 30.48 -22.72 -36.79
CA ARG A 405 31.30 -23.24 -35.67
C ARG A 405 32.73 -23.65 -36.08
N THR A 406 33.41 -22.80 -36.83
CA THR A 406 34.75 -23.08 -37.37
C THR A 406 35.86 -22.69 -36.39
N VAL A 407 35.59 -21.72 -35.50
CA VAL A 407 36.57 -21.21 -34.54
C VAL A 407 36.15 -21.60 -33.13
N SER A 408 36.97 -22.43 -32.48
CA SER A 408 36.73 -22.89 -31.11
C SER A 408 36.81 -21.72 -30.13
N ARG A 409 36.05 -21.79 -29.02
CA ARG A 409 36.16 -20.84 -27.90
C ARG A 409 37.62 -20.63 -27.50
N THR A 410 38.40 -21.71 -27.45
CA THR A 410 39.84 -21.68 -27.14
C THR A 410 40.62 -20.79 -28.10
N ALA A 411 40.31 -20.78 -29.40
CA ALA A 411 40.97 -19.89 -30.36
C ALA A 411 40.65 -18.41 -30.07
N TYR A 412 39.41 -18.07 -29.74
CA TYR A 412 39.05 -16.71 -29.30
C TYR A 412 39.74 -16.33 -27.98
N THR A 413 39.72 -17.22 -26.98
CA THR A 413 40.37 -16.97 -25.69
C THR A 413 41.88 -16.78 -25.87
N SER A 414 42.53 -17.63 -26.66
CA SER A 414 43.95 -17.49 -26.98
C SER A 414 44.26 -16.20 -27.72
N ARG A 415 43.42 -15.80 -28.69
CA ARG A 415 43.58 -14.53 -29.41
C ARG A 415 43.40 -13.33 -28.50
N ILE A 416 42.42 -13.36 -27.61
CA ILE A 416 42.22 -12.31 -26.60
C ILE A 416 43.42 -12.22 -25.66
N LEU A 417 43.93 -13.35 -25.18
CA LEU A 417 45.12 -13.38 -24.33
C LEU A 417 46.37 -12.86 -25.05
N GLU A 418 46.52 -13.16 -26.34
CA GLU A 418 47.58 -12.62 -27.19
C GLU A 418 47.45 -11.10 -27.34
N ILE A 419 46.24 -10.61 -27.62
CA ILE A 419 45.96 -9.16 -27.69
C ILE A 419 46.28 -8.49 -26.35
N ILE A 420 45.88 -9.08 -25.22
CA ILE A 420 46.22 -8.57 -23.88
C ILE A 420 47.74 -8.56 -23.67
N GLY A 421 48.43 -9.61 -24.09
CA GLY A 421 49.90 -9.68 -24.04
C GLY A 421 50.55 -8.56 -24.87
N ASN A 422 50.04 -8.31 -26.07
CA ASN A 422 50.52 -7.25 -26.95
C ASN A 422 50.25 -5.86 -26.38
N ILE A 423 49.07 -5.61 -25.79
CA ILE A 423 48.75 -4.35 -25.12
C ILE A 423 49.70 -4.10 -23.94
N ARG A 424 50.00 -5.14 -23.15
CA ARG A 424 50.98 -5.03 -22.05
C ARG A 424 52.37 -4.69 -22.56
N LYS A 425 52.83 -5.32 -23.64
CA LYS A 425 54.12 -4.99 -24.28
C LYS A 425 54.14 -3.56 -24.80
N GLN A 426 53.11 -3.15 -25.53
CA GLN A 426 52.94 -1.78 -26.03
C GLN A 426 53.00 -0.77 -24.90
N LYS A 427 52.34 -1.02 -23.77
CA LYS A 427 52.40 -0.12 -22.61
C LYS A 427 53.84 0.06 -22.09
N THR A 428 54.58 -1.04 -21.92
CA THR A 428 55.98 -0.99 -21.50
C THR A 428 56.86 -0.24 -22.51
N ASP A 429 56.61 -0.43 -23.80
CA ASP A 429 57.36 0.25 -24.86
C ASP A 429 57.02 1.75 -24.91
N ILE A 430 55.76 2.13 -24.70
CA ILE A 430 55.33 3.53 -24.55
C ILE A 430 56.04 4.16 -23.35
N ASP A 431 56.07 3.48 -22.20
CA ASP A 431 56.76 3.99 -21.00
C ASP A 431 58.26 4.19 -21.26
N ARG A 432 58.90 3.29 -22.03
CA ARG A 432 60.30 3.45 -22.48
C ARG A 432 60.46 4.67 -23.39
N ILE A 433 59.61 4.82 -24.41
CA ILE A 433 59.64 5.97 -25.34
C ILE A 433 59.43 7.28 -24.57
N LEU A 434 58.54 7.31 -23.58
CA LEU A 434 58.32 8.47 -22.73
C LEU A 434 59.54 8.79 -21.85
N HIS A 435 60.24 7.78 -21.35
CA HIS A 435 61.48 7.99 -20.60
C HIS A 435 62.57 8.58 -21.51
N ASP A 436 62.77 8.00 -22.69
CA ASP A 436 63.75 8.45 -23.67
C ASP A 436 63.44 9.86 -24.15
N THR A 437 62.17 10.18 -24.42
CA THR A 437 61.72 11.53 -24.81
C THR A 437 62.03 12.56 -23.72
N ARG A 438 61.80 12.22 -22.44
CA ARG A 438 62.15 13.11 -21.32
C ARG A 438 63.66 13.29 -21.17
N ASN A 439 64.45 12.24 -21.41
CA ASN A 439 65.91 12.33 -21.37
C ASN A 439 66.44 13.21 -22.51
N LEU A 440 65.96 13.01 -23.74
CA LEU A 440 66.29 13.87 -24.89
C LEU A 440 65.92 15.33 -24.64
N GLN A 441 64.76 15.60 -24.02
CA GLN A 441 64.38 16.97 -23.67
C GLN A 441 65.33 17.60 -22.63
N LYS A 442 65.81 16.82 -21.65
CA LYS A 442 66.81 17.29 -20.67
C LYS A 442 68.16 17.56 -21.33
N GLU A 443 68.60 16.68 -22.22
CA GLU A 443 69.84 16.85 -22.98
C GLU A 443 69.78 18.10 -23.86
N LEU A 444 68.67 18.30 -24.58
CA LEU A 444 68.42 19.49 -25.40
C LEU A 444 68.51 20.77 -24.56
N ASN A 445 67.82 20.82 -23.41
CA ASN A 445 67.88 21.97 -22.52
C ASN A 445 69.28 22.20 -21.93
N THR A 446 70.01 21.12 -21.65
CA THR A 446 71.38 21.20 -21.12
C THR A 446 72.33 21.78 -22.16
N ILE A 447 72.29 21.29 -23.41
CA ILE A 447 73.12 21.76 -24.51
C ILE A 447 72.77 23.20 -24.87
N THR A 448 71.47 23.54 -24.96
CA THR A 448 71.00 24.91 -25.23
C THR A 448 71.51 25.87 -24.15
N GLY A 449 71.35 25.52 -22.87
CA GLY A 449 71.85 26.36 -21.78
C GLY A 449 73.38 26.41 -21.69
N GLN A 450 74.11 25.41 -22.19
CA GLN A 450 75.57 25.46 -22.32
C GLN A 450 75.99 26.41 -23.45
N LEU A 451 75.30 26.36 -24.59
CA LEU A 451 75.51 27.26 -25.73
C LEU A 451 75.33 28.72 -25.31
N ASP A 452 74.22 29.05 -24.63
CA ASP A 452 73.94 30.43 -24.17
C ASP A 452 75.03 30.95 -23.22
N ARG A 453 75.47 30.10 -22.28
CA ARG A 453 76.53 30.46 -21.32
C ARG A 453 77.88 30.66 -22.00
N GLN A 454 78.25 29.78 -22.93
CA GLN A 454 79.51 29.90 -23.69
C GLN A 454 79.48 31.13 -24.61
N PHE A 455 78.35 31.40 -25.24
CA PHE A 455 78.17 32.59 -26.06
C PHE A 455 78.30 33.87 -25.22
N ALA A 456 77.60 33.97 -24.08
CA ALA A 456 77.66 35.15 -23.21
C ALA A 456 79.08 35.47 -22.72
N VAL A 457 79.86 34.44 -22.36
CA VAL A 457 81.27 34.62 -21.95
C VAL A 457 82.14 35.08 -23.12
N THR A 458 81.94 34.49 -24.30
CA THR A 458 82.70 34.83 -25.51
C THR A 458 82.38 36.24 -26.01
N ASP A 459 81.10 36.61 -26.00
CA ASP A 459 80.58 37.93 -26.35
C ASP A 459 81.19 39.01 -25.45
N ASP A 460 81.12 38.84 -24.13
CA ASP A 460 81.68 39.81 -23.16
C ASP A 460 83.21 39.93 -23.27
N LEU A 461 83.93 38.81 -23.43
CA LEU A 461 85.40 38.84 -23.59
C LEU A 461 85.83 39.58 -24.85
N ILE A 462 85.19 39.30 -25.98
CA ILE A 462 85.51 39.94 -27.26
C ILE A 462 85.05 41.41 -27.24
N TYR A 463 83.89 41.71 -26.66
CA TYR A 463 83.37 43.08 -26.55
C TYR A 463 84.27 44.00 -25.72
N ARG A 464 84.81 43.50 -24.59
CA ARG A 464 85.76 44.27 -23.75
C ARG A 464 87.02 44.63 -24.52
N ASN A 465 87.56 43.71 -25.33
CA ASN A 465 88.77 43.92 -26.12
C ASN A 465 88.52 44.74 -27.40
N ALA A 466 87.32 44.66 -27.96
CA ALA A 466 86.89 45.43 -29.14
C ALA A 466 86.93 46.95 -28.93
N LYS A 467 86.83 47.45 -27.69
CA LYS A 467 86.99 48.89 -27.42
C LYS A 467 88.42 49.40 -27.69
N ARG A 468 89.42 48.52 -27.67
CA ARG A 468 90.85 48.87 -27.74
C ARG A 468 91.51 48.50 -29.06
N ASP A 469 91.05 47.43 -29.70
CA ASP A 469 91.66 46.88 -30.92
C ASP A 469 90.64 46.78 -32.06
N GLU A 470 91.01 47.28 -33.24
CA GLU A 470 90.21 47.25 -34.46
C GLU A 470 90.00 45.81 -34.97
N TYR A 471 91.00 44.92 -34.78
CA TYR A 471 90.85 43.51 -35.12
C TYR A 471 89.83 42.82 -34.21
N CYS A 472 89.79 43.16 -32.91
CA CYS A 472 88.77 42.67 -32.00
C CYS A 472 87.37 43.19 -32.33
N LYS A 473 87.22 44.42 -32.83
CA LYS A 473 85.91 44.90 -33.35
C LYS A 473 85.43 44.07 -34.53
N ARG A 474 86.32 43.77 -35.48
CA ARG A 474 85.97 42.95 -36.64
C ARG A 474 85.61 41.52 -36.22
N ALA A 475 86.33 40.95 -35.26
CA ALA A 475 85.99 39.65 -34.67
C ALA A 475 84.64 39.66 -33.93
N TYR A 476 84.31 40.76 -33.22
CA TYR A 476 83.02 40.92 -32.56
C TYR A 476 81.85 40.91 -33.54
N ILE A 477 81.95 41.68 -34.63
CA ILE A 477 80.92 41.73 -35.68
C ILE A 477 80.72 40.34 -36.30
N LEU A 478 81.80 39.60 -36.56
CA LEU A 478 81.73 38.23 -37.08
C LEU A 478 81.10 37.26 -36.07
N LEU A 479 81.38 37.39 -34.78
CA LEU A 479 80.77 36.57 -33.73
C LEU A 479 79.26 36.78 -33.67
N VAL A 480 78.82 38.05 -33.67
CA VAL A 480 77.38 38.38 -33.64
C VAL A 480 76.70 37.84 -34.90
N ALA A 481 77.29 38.03 -36.08
CA ALA A 481 76.77 37.50 -37.34
C ALA A 481 76.65 35.97 -37.31
N LEU A 482 77.68 35.27 -36.83
CA LEU A 482 77.65 33.82 -36.69
C LEU A 482 76.55 33.34 -35.74
N HIS A 483 76.36 34.03 -34.61
CA HIS A 483 75.32 33.66 -33.66
C HIS A 483 73.91 33.90 -34.23
N THR A 484 73.68 35.01 -34.93
CA THR A 484 72.40 35.29 -35.58
C THR A 484 72.10 34.26 -36.67
N GLU A 485 73.06 33.94 -37.54
CA GLU A 485 72.88 32.95 -38.61
C GLU A 485 72.63 31.53 -38.04
N CYS A 486 73.37 31.14 -37.00
CA CYS A 486 73.13 29.86 -36.32
C CYS A 486 71.76 29.81 -35.62
N SER A 487 71.32 30.92 -35.02
CA SER A 487 70.00 31.01 -34.37
C SER A 487 68.87 30.90 -35.41
N GLU A 488 69.01 31.57 -36.56
CA GLU A 488 68.09 31.42 -37.70
C GLU A 488 68.08 29.99 -38.23
N LEU A 489 69.24 29.33 -38.34
CA LEU A 489 69.34 27.94 -38.75
C LEU A 489 68.60 26.99 -37.78
N VAL A 490 68.76 27.19 -36.47
CA VAL A 490 68.03 26.40 -35.46
C VAL A 490 66.51 26.59 -35.60
N ALA A 491 66.05 27.83 -35.81
CA ALA A 491 64.63 28.11 -36.04
C ALA A 491 64.09 27.42 -37.30
N LEU A 492 64.82 27.52 -38.43
CA LEU A 492 64.44 26.85 -39.68
C LEU A 492 64.38 25.32 -39.54
N VAL A 493 65.27 24.71 -38.74
CA VAL A 493 65.23 23.27 -38.46
C VAL A 493 64.00 22.90 -37.63
N GLN A 494 63.62 23.73 -36.65
CA GLN A 494 62.41 23.52 -35.85
C GLN A 494 61.14 23.64 -36.71
N ASP A 495 61.07 24.66 -37.57
CA ASP A 495 59.96 24.88 -38.51
C ASP A 495 59.88 23.77 -39.57
N THR A 496 61.02 23.28 -40.06
CA THR A 496 61.03 22.09 -40.93
C THR A 496 60.44 20.88 -40.19
N GLY A 497 60.70 20.76 -38.89
CA GLY A 497 60.14 19.71 -38.04
C GLY A 497 58.64 19.85 -37.76
N THR A 498 58.08 21.07 -37.71
CA THR A 498 56.63 21.30 -37.59
C THR A 498 55.93 20.96 -38.90
N VAL A 499 56.41 21.51 -40.02
CA VAL A 499 55.86 21.24 -41.35
C VAL A 499 55.91 19.75 -41.67
N LYS A 500 56.99 19.05 -41.34
CA LYS A 500 57.09 17.60 -41.58
C LYS A 500 56.09 16.78 -40.74
N ARG A 501 55.66 17.27 -39.58
CA ARG A 501 54.60 16.62 -38.78
C ARG A 501 53.23 16.89 -39.38
N GLU A 502 52.96 18.14 -39.78
CA GLU A 502 51.71 18.52 -40.45
C GLU A 502 51.52 17.77 -41.77
N VAL A 503 52.59 17.63 -42.58
CA VAL A 503 52.55 16.84 -43.82
C VAL A 503 52.13 15.40 -43.54
N ARG A 504 52.69 14.76 -42.51
CA ARG A 504 52.31 13.40 -42.15
C ARG A 504 50.87 13.30 -41.65
N GLU A 505 50.44 14.25 -40.84
CA GLU A 505 49.05 14.28 -40.36
C GLU A 505 48.06 14.43 -41.52
N LEU A 506 48.38 15.27 -42.51
CA LEU A 506 47.58 15.41 -43.73
C LEU A 506 47.63 14.14 -44.59
N GLU A 507 48.79 13.49 -44.71
CA GLU A 507 48.92 12.19 -45.38
C GLU A 507 48.03 11.12 -44.72
N ASP A 508 48.06 11.02 -43.38
CA ASP A 508 47.23 10.09 -42.61
C ASP A 508 45.72 10.39 -42.80
N GLN A 509 45.32 11.67 -42.83
CA GLN A 509 43.94 12.06 -43.11
C GLN A 509 43.50 11.69 -44.53
N ILE A 510 44.38 11.88 -45.53
CA ILE A 510 44.12 11.48 -46.90
C ILE A 510 43.93 9.97 -46.99
N GLU A 511 44.76 9.18 -46.31
CA GLU A 511 44.64 7.73 -46.29
C GLU A 511 43.35 7.28 -45.59
N GLN A 512 42.98 7.90 -44.47
CA GLN A 512 41.71 7.61 -43.79
C GLN A 512 40.48 7.92 -44.65
N GLU A 513 40.45 9.05 -45.38
CA GLU A 513 39.35 9.38 -46.29
C GLU A 513 39.32 8.46 -47.52
N ARG A 514 40.48 7.99 -47.98
CA ARG A 514 40.54 6.95 -49.02
C ARG A 514 39.94 5.64 -48.55
N ASP A 515 40.27 5.19 -47.34
CA ASP A 515 39.77 3.94 -46.77
C ASP A 515 38.27 3.96 -46.51
N ARG A 516 37.69 5.14 -46.23
CA ARG A 516 36.23 5.30 -46.07
C ARG A 516 35.44 4.97 -47.33
N ASN A 517 36.10 4.79 -48.48
CA ASN A 517 35.52 4.37 -49.76
C ASN A 517 34.24 5.13 -50.13
N VAL A 518 34.18 6.41 -49.76
CA VAL A 518 33.01 7.30 -49.92
C VAL A 518 32.58 7.36 -51.38
N ALA A 519 33.54 7.29 -52.31
CA ALA A 519 33.26 7.24 -53.74
C ALA A 519 32.44 6.00 -54.15
N ALA A 520 32.77 4.82 -53.61
CA ALA A 520 32.00 3.61 -53.89
C ALA A 520 30.61 3.67 -53.25
N SER A 521 30.50 4.16 -52.01
CA SER A 521 29.21 4.36 -51.34
C SER A 521 28.32 5.36 -52.06
N LEU A 522 28.86 6.48 -52.53
CA LEU A 522 28.11 7.46 -53.34
C LEU A 522 27.69 6.88 -54.69
N SER A 523 28.53 6.06 -55.32
CA SER A 523 28.18 5.37 -56.57
C SER A 523 27.04 4.37 -56.36
N GLN A 524 27.05 3.64 -55.25
CA GLN A 524 25.99 2.72 -54.88
C GLN A 524 24.67 3.45 -54.57
N ILE A 525 24.71 4.53 -53.78
CA ILE A 525 23.53 5.37 -53.51
C ILE A 525 22.98 5.97 -54.81
N GLY A 526 23.87 6.37 -55.74
CA GLY A 526 23.47 6.85 -57.06
C GLY A 526 22.71 5.78 -57.86
N TYR A 527 23.21 4.56 -57.87
CA TYR A 527 22.54 3.42 -58.51
C TYR A 527 21.17 3.14 -57.88
N ASP A 528 21.10 3.06 -56.55
CA ASP A 528 19.85 2.80 -55.82
C ASP A 528 18.81 3.90 -56.09
N LEU A 529 19.25 5.16 -56.17
CA LEU A 529 18.38 6.30 -56.48
C LEU A 529 17.86 6.24 -57.92
N GLU A 530 18.69 5.86 -58.88
CA GLU A 530 18.25 5.62 -60.26
C GLU A 530 17.23 4.48 -60.34
N GLU A 531 17.45 3.40 -59.60
CA GLU A 531 16.52 2.26 -59.52
C GLU A 531 15.18 2.69 -58.92
N MET A 532 15.17 3.40 -57.78
CA MET A 532 13.97 3.95 -57.17
C MET A 532 13.21 4.90 -58.10
N GLN A 533 13.92 5.73 -58.89
CA GLN A 533 13.30 6.59 -59.89
C GLN A 533 12.72 5.80 -61.06
N GLN A 534 13.35 4.70 -61.48
CA GLN A 534 12.79 3.81 -62.49
C GLN A 534 11.54 3.10 -61.97
N GLU A 535 11.55 2.59 -60.74
CA GLU A 535 10.37 1.99 -60.12
C GLU A 535 9.24 3.00 -59.94
N SER A 536 9.53 4.21 -59.47
CA SER A 536 8.53 5.28 -59.33
C SER A 536 7.88 5.59 -60.67
N ARG A 537 8.66 5.67 -61.76
CA ARG A 537 8.13 5.84 -63.12
C ARG A 537 7.26 4.66 -63.56
N ARG A 538 7.70 3.43 -63.32
CA ARG A 538 6.90 2.23 -63.62
C ARG A 538 5.58 2.20 -62.85
N LEU A 539 5.59 2.60 -61.58
CA LEU A 539 4.38 2.70 -60.76
C LEU A 539 3.44 3.80 -61.26
N GLU A 540 3.97 4.97 -61.63
CA GLU A 540 3.18 6.04 -62.25
C GLU A 540 2.54 5.59 -63.57
N GLU A 541 3.27 4.85 -64.40
CA GLU A 541 2.74 4.26 -65.64
C GLU A 541 1.65 3.22 -65.35
N ALA A 542 1.88 2.32 -64.40
CA ALA A 542 0.89 1.32 -63.99
C ALA A 542 -0.38 1.97 -63.41
N ILE A 543 -0.26 3.06 -62.64
CA ILE A 543 -1.40 3.83 -62.12
C ILE A 543 -2.18 4.47 -63.29
N LYS A 544 -1.48 5.02 -64.29
CA LYS A 544 -2.13 5.58 -65.49
C LYS A 544 -2.86 4.53 -66.32
N GLU A 545 -2.35 3.30 -66.39
CA GLU A 545 -3.01 2.19 -67.09
C GLU A 545 -4.24 1.67 -66.33
N LEU A 546 -4.18 1.65 -64.99
CA LEU A 546 -5.28 1.22 -64.12
C LEU A 546 -6.42 2.25 -64.03
N ASP A 547 -6.13 3.53 -64.27
CA ASP A 547 -7.12 4.61 -64.21
C ASP A 547 -7.18 5.42 -65.52
N PRO A 548 -7.77 4.89 -66.61
CA PRO A 548 -8.02 5.68 -67.81
C PRO A 548 -9.10 6.77 -67.61
N GLY A 549 -9.66 6.91 -66.40
CA GLY A 549 -10.77 7.79 -66.07
C GLY A 549 -10.42 9.09 -65.33
N PHE A 550 -9.21 9.26 -64.79
CA PHE A 550 -8.83 10.48 -64.05
C PHE A 550 -8.05 11.48 -64.91
N SER A 551 -8.79 12.16 -65.81
CA SER A 551 -8.41 13.51 -66.22
C SER A 551 -8.60 14.45 -65.02
N VAL A 552 -7.62 14.54 -64.13
CA VAL A 552 -7.54 15.64 -63.15
C VAL A 552 -6.66 16.73 -63.74
N GLY A 553 -7.35 17.67 -64.37
CA GLY A 553 -6.88 19.05 -64.45
C GLY A 553 -6.59 19.55 -63.03
N GLY A 554 -5.34 19.90 -62.79
CA GLY A 554 -4.89 20.38 -61.49
C GLY A 554 -3.45 20.83 -61.55
N ARG A 555 -3.13 21.75 -62.46
CA ARG A 555 -1.92 22.58 -62.33
C ARG A 555 -1.98 23.25 -60.96
N ILE A 556 -1.21 22.74 -60.00
CA ILE A 556 -0.72 23.55 -58.89
C ILE A 556 0.74 23.80 -59.20
N GLY A 557 0.97 24.91 -59.89
CA GLY A 557 2.30 25.48 -60.02
C GLY A 557 2.76 25.95 -58.64
N LEU A 558 3.91 25.45 -58.21
CA LEU A 558 4.72 26.10 -57.20
C LEU A 558 6.03 26.50 -57.88
N LYS A 559 6.20 27.82 -57.97
CA LYS A 559 7.43 28.53 -58.31
C LYS A 559 8.41 28.44 -57.15
#